data_AF-A0AAN0M9V0-F1
#
_entry.id   AF-A0AAN0M9V0-F1
#
_cell.length_a   1.000
_cell.length_b   1.000
_cell.length_c   1.000
_cell.angle_alpha   90.00
_cell.angle_beta   90.00
_cell.angle_gamma   90.00
#
_symmetry.space_group_name_H-M   'P 1'
#
loop_
_entity.id
_entity.type
_entity.pdbx_description
1 polymer ?
#
loop_
_entity_poly.entity_id
_entity_poly.type
_entity_poly.pdbx_seq_one_letter_code
_entity_poly.pdbx_strand_id
1 'polypeptide(L)'
;MKLIIDTDPGIDDAMAYFYAHAHPDIDLVALTTVFGNVTTDDATRNALWLTQMSKARTEVYQGSDKPLQIVPNRPSDHVHGPHGFGDVQTDMTEPPNPPAMRLISCSAWLAKIRVFLRSARLDR
;
A
#
# COMPACT_ATOMS: atom_id res chain seq x y z
N MET A 1 -11.52 12.08 -8.44
CA MET A 1 -11.87 11.39 -7.18
C MET A 1 -10.60 11.10 -6.41
N LYS A 2 -10.49 11.54 -5.16
CA LYS A 2 -9.33 11.22 -4.32
C LYS A 2 -9.50 9.85 -3.67
N LEU A 3 -8.49 8.99 -3.79
CA LEU A 3 -8.53 7.60 -3.33
C LEU A 3 -7.34 7.27 -2.43
N ILE A 4 -7.61 6.51 -1.37
CA ILE A 4 -6.63 5.80 -0.56
C ILE A 4 -6.97 4.32 -0.69
N ILE A 5 -5.97 3.49 -0.93
CA ILE A 5 -6.13 2.02 -0.99
C ILE A 5 -5.45 1.44 0.25
N ASP A 6 -6.22 0.71 1.05
CA ASP A 6 -5.73 -0.14 2.14
C ASP A 6 -5.66 -1.58 1.63
N THR A 7 -4.47 -2.17 1.63
CA THR A 7 -4.19 -3.40 0.88
C THR A 7 -3.02 -4.19 1.48
N ASP A 8 -2.94 -5.47 1.16
CA ASP A 8 -1.91 -6.41 1.55
C ASP A 8 -1.29 -7.03 0.29
N PRO A 9 -0.52 -6.25 -0.51
CA PRO A 9 -0.38 -6.49 -1.95
C PRO A 9 -0.03 -7.92 -2.36
N GLY A 10 -1.05 -8.61 -2.85
CA GLY A 10 -0.98 -9.80 -3.68
C GLY A 10 -1.15 -9.47 -5.17
N ILE A 11 -1.15 -10.51 -6.00
CA ILE A 11 -1.27 -10.43 -7.46
C ILE A 11 -2.47 -9.56 -7.91
N ASP A 12 -3.63 -9.73 -7.30
CA ASP A 12 -4.86 -8.98 -7.62
C ASP A 12 -4.86 -7.55 -7.08
N ASP A 13 -4.31 -7.32 -5.89
CA ASP A 13 -4.07 -5.97 -5.36
C ASP A 13 -3.17 -5.14 -6.29
N ALA A 14 -2.13 -5.75 -6.85
CA ALA A 14 -1.24 -5.10 -7.80
C ALA A 14 -2.01 -4.66 -9.07
N MET A 15 -2.93 -5.49 -9.56
CA MET A 15 -3.81 -5.12 -10.68
C MET A 15 -4.73 -3.96 -10.31
N ALA A 16 -5.32 -3.97 -9.12
CA ALA A 16 -6.16 -2.88 -8.62
C ALA A 16 -5.38 -1.57 -8.48
N TYR A 17 -4.14 -1.63 -7.98
CA TYR A 17 -3.22 -0.49 -7.91
C TYR A 17 -2.96 0.10 -9.30
N PHE A 18 -2.54 -0.71 -10.27
CA PHE A 18 -2.22 -0.21 -11.61
C PHE A 18 -3.44 0.37 -12.32
N TYR A 19 -4.62 -0.24 -12.12
CA TYR A 19 -5.87 0.33 -12.61
C TYR A 19 -6.13 1.71 -12.01
N ALA A 20 -6.07 1.84 -10.68
CA ALA A 20 -6.31 3.11 -10.00
C ALA A 20 -5.28 4.18 -10.38
N HIS A 21 -4.00 3.80 -10.52
CA HIS A 21 -2.93 4.70 -10.91
C HIS A 21 -3.08 5.22 -12.35
N ALA A 22 -3.54 4.37 -13.28
CA ALA A 22 -3.69 4.73 -14.69
C ALA A 22 -5.01 5.47 -14.99
N HIS A 23 -5.99 5.44 -14.08
CA HIS A 23 -7.30 6.00 -14.33
C HIS A 23 -7.30 7.55 -14.21
N PRO A 24 -7.69 8.30 -15.26
CA PRO A 24 -7.53 9.76 -15.32
C PRO A 24 -8.34 10.51 -14.26
N ASP A 25 -9.49 9.96 -13.85
CA ASP A 25 -10.34 10.57 -12.83
C ASP A 25 -10.00 10.15 -11.39
N ILE A 26 -8.95 9.34 -11.18
CA ILE A 26 -8.52 8.91 -9.86
C ILE A 26 -7.22 9.64 -9.48
N ASP A 27 -7.28 10.36 -8.38
CA ASP A 27 -6.12 10.90 -7.69
C ASP A 27 -5.77 9.92 -6.56
N LEU A 28 -4.87 8.98 -6.87
CA LEU A 28 -4.40 7.96 -5.91
C LEU A 28 -3.36 8.58 -4.97
N VAL A 29 -3.85 9.05 -3.82
CA VAL A 29 -3.09 9.85 -2.87
C VAL A 29 -2.13 9.00 -2.04
N ALA A 30 -2.57 7.81 -1.63
CA ALA A 30 -1.80 6.96 -0.74
C ALA A 30 -2.16 5.47 -0.86
N LEU A 31 -1.18 4.64 -0.50
CA LEU A 31 -1.35 3.23 -0.14
C LEU A 31 -1.11 3.06 1.36
N THR A 32 -1.96 2.28 2.01
CA THR A 32 -1.73 1.78 3.36
C THR A 32 -1.62 0.26 3.30
N THR A 33 -0.64 -0.30 4.00
CA THR A 33 -0.35 -1.74 3.95
C THR A 33 -0.72 -2.45 5.24
N VAL A 34 -1.31 -3.64 5.13
CA VAL A 34 -1.78 -4.42 6.28
C VAL A 34 -1.41 -5.89 6.15
N PHE A 35 -1.55 -6.65 7.24
CA PHE A 35 -1.38 -8.09 7.28
C PHE A 35 -2.52 -8.82 6.55
N GLY A 36 -2.18 -9.84 5.73
CA GLY A 36 -3.16 -10.73 5.10
C GLY A 36 -2.50 -11.78 4.18
N ASN A 37 -2.54 -11.56 2.86
CA ASN A 37 -1.92 -12.38 1.82
C ASN A 37 -0.43 -12.63 2.07
N VAL A 38 0.24 -11.60 2.58
CA VAL A 38 1.65 -11.62 2.98
C VAL A 38 1.81 -10.96 4.36
N THR A 39 3.03 -11.00 4.89
CA THR A 39 3.37 -10.22 6.08
C THR A 39 3.26 -8.72 5.78
N THR A 40 3.03 -7.88 6.80
CA THR A 40 2.94 -6.43 6.58
C THR A 40 4.24 -5.83 6.04
N ASP A 41 5.40 -6.43 6.36
CA ASP A 41 6.69 -6.02 5.81
C ASP A 41 6.78 -6.33 4.31
N ASP A 42 6.40 -7.55 3.89
CA ASP A 42 6.33 -7.93 2.48
C ASP A 42 5.30 -7.05 1.73
N ALA A 43 4.12 -6.82 2.33
CA ALA A 43 3.08 -5.95 1.78
C ALA A 43 3.62 -4.53 1.51
N THR A 44 4.35 -3.98 2.49
CA THR A 44 4.98 -2.66 2.39
C THR A 44 6.05 -2.61 1.31
N ARG A 45 6.93 -3.62 1.26
CA ARG A 45 7.93 -3.75 0.19
C ARG A 45 7.25 -3.81 -1.18
N ASN A 46 6.21 -4.63 -1.32
CA ASN A 46 5.48 -4.81 -2.56
C ASN A 46 4.80 -3.51 -3.02
N ALA A 47 4.13 -2.79 -2.11
CA ALA A 47 3.55 -1.48 -2.40
C ALA A 47 4.61 -0.47 -2.86
N LEU A 48 5.77 -0.41 -2.19
CA LEU A 48 6.87 0.47 -2.59
C LEU A 48 7.38 0.11 -3.99
N TRP A 49 7.58 -1.18 -4.26
CA TRP A 49 8.00 -1.67 -5.57
C TRP A 49 7.01 -1.29 -6.67
N LEU A 50 5.70 -1.44 -6.43
CA LEU A 50 4.65 -1.01 -7.36
C LEU A 50 4.72 0.49 -7.65
N THR A 51 4.89 1.33 -6.63
CA THR A 51 5.03 2.80 -6.81
C THR A 51 6.31 3.18 -7.57
N GLN A 52 7.39 2.42 -7.39
CA GLN A 52 8.63 2.65 -8.10
C GLN A 52 8.50 2.26 -9.58
N MET A 53 7.89 1.12 -9.88
CA MET A 53 7.65 0.68 -11.26
C MET A 53 6.80 1.68 -12.05
N SER A 54 5.76 2.22 -11.43
CA SER A 54 4.87 3.20 -12.06
C SER A 54 5.44 4.62 -12.03
N LYS A 55 6.58 4.85 -11.34
CA LYS A 55 7.14 6.18 -11.06
C LYS A 55 6.13 7.12 -10.40
N ALA A 56 5.21 6.54 -9.62
CA ALA A 56 4.19 7.28 -8.91
C ALA A 56 4.78 8.10 -7.76
N ARG A 57 4.07 9.17 -7.37
CA ARG A 57 4.33 9.94 -6.14
C ARG A 57 3.44 9.52 -4.98
N THR A 58 2.65 8.46 -5.17
CA THR A 58 1.75 7.90 -4.15
C THR A 58 2.57 7.51 -2.92
N GLU A 59 2.18 8.02 -1.76
CA GLU A 59 2.87 7.71 -0.50
C GLU A 59 2.43 6.35 0.02
N VAL A 60 3.37 5.53 0.51
CA VAL A 60 3.10 4.23 1.15
C VAL A 60 3.27 4.35 2.66
N TYR A 61 2.29 3.81 3.39
CA TYR A 61 2.27 3.77 4.84
C TYR A 61 2.10 2.36 5.36
N GLN A 62 3.06 1.93 6.18
CA GLN A 62 2.97 0.67 6.87
C GLN A 62 1.91 0.74 7.99
N GLY A 63 0.95 -0.18 7.95
CA GLY A 63 -0.12 -0.34 8.92
C GLY A 63 0.16 -1.44 9.94
N SER A 64 -0.91 -2.09 10.41
CA SER A 64 -0.83 -3.10 11.48
C SER A 64 -0.16 -4.38 11.01
N ASP A 65 0.68 -4.96 11.86
CA ASP A 65 1.37 -6.24 11.64
C ASP A 65 0.51 -7.47 11.95
N LYS A 66 -0.68 -7.26 12.53
CA LYS A 66 -1.57 -8.32 12.98
C LYS A 66 -3.03 -7.89 13.07
N PRO A 67 -3.98 -8.85 13.13
CA PRO A 67 -5.38 -8.59 13.45
C PRO A 67 -5.56 -8.03 14.86
N LEU A 68 -6.69 -7.36 15.09
CA LEU A 68 -6.95 -6.67 16.36
C LEU A 68 -7.14 -7.60 17.57
N GLN A 69 -7.78 -8.76 17.37
CA GLN A 69 -8.21 -9.64 18.48
C GLN A 69 -7.84 -11.11 18.32
N ILE A 70 -7.65 -11.57 17.08
CA ILE A 70 -7.36 -12.97 16.81
C ILE A 70 -5.86 -13.19 16.60
N VAL A 71 -5.41 -14.42 16.85
CA VAL A 71 -4.07 -14.84 16.45
C VAL A 71 -3.97 -14.72 14.92
N PRO A 72 -2.89 -14.12 14.37
CA PRO A 72 -2.68 -14.07 12.93
C PRO A 72 -2.71 -15.47 12.33
N ASN A 73 -3.45 -15.62 11.24
CA ASN A 73 -3.32 -16.81 10.40
C ASN A 73 -1.94 -16.83 9.73
N ARG A 74 -1.59 -17.91 9.05
CA ARG A 74 -0.45 -17.88 8.14
C ARG A 74 -0.82 -17.08 6.88
N PRO A 75 0.13 -16.34 6.28
CA PRO A 75 -0.08 -15.71 4.98
C PRO A 75 -0.49 -16.71 3.89
N SER A 76 -1.17 -16.21 2.86
CA SER A 76 -1.72 -17.00 1.74
C SER A 76 -0.68 -17.28 0.65
N ASP A 77 0.50 -17.74 1.04
CA ASP A 77 1.64 -18.03 0.15
C ASP A 77 1.31 -19.07 -0.95
N HIS A 78 0.43 -20.03 -0.65
CA HIS A 78 -0.09 -20.99 -1.64
C HIS A 78 -0.89 -20.37 -2.79
N VAL A 79 -1.39 -19.13 -2.63
CA VAL A 79 -2.13 -18.40 -3.69
C VAL A 79 -1.22 -17.37 -4.35
N HIS A 80 -0.49 -16.60 -3.56
CA HIS A 80 0.25 -15.42 -4.02
C HIS A 80 1.77 -15.63 -4.09
N GLY A 81 2.27 -16.82 -3.81
CA GLY A 81 3.70 -17.09 -3.70
C GLY A 81 4.31 -16.59 -2.38
N PRO A 82 5.58 -16.92 -2.11
CA PRO A 82 6.24 -16.67 -0.82
C PRO A 82 6.33 -15.18 -0.45
N HIS A 83 6.25 -14.31 -1.46
CA HIS A 83 6.42 -12.86 -1.32
C HIS A 83 5.26 -12.06 -1.91
N GLY A 84 4.14 -12.69 -2.27
CA GLY A 84 2.91 -12.00 -2.72
C GLY A 84 2.75 -11.83 -4.23
N PHE A 85 3.82 -11.96 -5.03
CA PHE A 85 3.79 -11.85 -6.49
C PHE A 85 4.32 -13.09 -7.22
N GLY A 86 4.00 -14.28 -6.72
CA GLY A 86 4.51 -15.55 -7.27
C GLY A 86 6.03 -15.62 -7.16
N ASP A 87 6.70 -15.84 -8.28
CA ASP A 87 8.17 -15.94 -8.38
C ASP A 87 8.85 -14.59 -8.70
N VAL A 88 8.10 -13.49 -8.77
CA VAL A 88 8.65 -12.17 -9.07
C VAL A 88 9.50 -11.67 -7.90
N GLN A 89 10.74 -11.29 -8.19
CA GLN A 89 11.61 -10.65 -7.20
C GLN A 89 11.29 -9.16 -7.08
N THR A 90 10.92 -8.74 -5.88
CA THR A 90 10.55 -7.35 -5.54
C THR A 90 11.61 -6.65 -4.70
N ASP A 91 12.83 -7.17 -4.71
CA ASP A 91 13.93 -6.56 -3.97
C ASP A 91 14.31 -5.24 -4.62
N MET A 92 14.25 -4.18 -3.83
CA MET A 92 14.51 -2.83 -4.30
C MET A 92 16.03 -2.61 -4.35
N THR A 93 16.59 -2.42 -5.55
CA THR A 93 18.02 -2.14 -5.74
C THR A 93 18.38 -0.69 -5.41
N GLU A 94 17.39 0.19 -5.40
CA GLU A 94 17.52 1.61 -5.07
C GLU A 94 16.49 1.98 -4.00
N PRO A 95 16.80 2.95 -3.11
CA PRO A 95 15.84 3.39 -2.13
C PRO A 95 14.59 3.98 -2.82
N PRO A 96 13.39 3.80 -2.25
CA PRO A 96 12.16 4.33 -2.84
C PRO A 96 12.28 5.83 -3.12
N ASN A 97 11.74 6.28 -4.25
CA ASN A 97 11.68 7.70 -4.58
C ASN A 97 11.02 8.48 -3.43
N PRO A 98 11.64 9.52 -2.87
CA PRO A 98 10.98 10.34 -1.84
C PRO A 98 9.67 10.93 -2.40
N PRO A 99 8.54 10.90 -1.66
CA PRO A 99 8.36 10.54 -0.26
C PRO A 99 7.76 9.13 -0.05
N ALA A 100 8.04 8.17 -0.94
CA ALA A 100 7.30 6.92 -1.07
C ALA A 100 7.23 6.07 0.21
N MET A 101 8.22 6.15 1.10
CA MET A 101 8.14 5.49 2.41
C MET A 101 8.09 6.51 3.55
N ARG A 102 7.00 6.48 4.33
CA ARG A 102 6.97 7.07 5.66
C ARG A 102 6.50 6.02 6.65
N LEU A 103 7.39 5.61 7.57
CA LEU A 103 6.98 4.97 8.82
C LEU A 103 6.16 6.00 9.59
N ILE A 104 4.86 5.78 9.64
CA ILE A 104 3.95 6.71 10.27
C ILE A 104 3.42 6.05 11.53
N SER A 105 3.73 6.65 12.68
CA SER A 105 3.02 6.34 13.91
C SER A 105 1.51 6.62 13.69
N CYS A 106 0.65 5.89 14.40
CA CYS A 106 -0.81 6.07 14.32
C CYS A 106 -1.26 7.54 14.40
N SER A 107 -0.59 8.38 15.19
CA SER A 107 -0.91 9.81 15.31
C SER A 107 -0.60 10.62 14.04
N ALA A 108 0.49 10.31 13.35
CA ALA A 108 0.83 10.95 12.08
C ALA A 108 -0.08 10.46 10.93
N TRP A 109 -0.62 9.23 11.02
CA TRP A 109 -1.59 8.71 10.04
C TRP A 109 -2.93 9.42 10.18
N LEU A 110 -3.43 9.53 11.42
CA LEU A 110 -4.64 10.30 11.73
C LEU A 110 -4.52 11.75 11.29
N ALA A 111 -3.34 12.37 11.42
CA ALA A 111 -3.09 13.71 10.91
C ALA A 111 -3.24 13.79 9.38
N LYS A 112 -2.67 12.83 8.64
CA LYS A 112 -2.79 12.77 7.17
C LYS A 112 -4.19 12.47 6.70
N ILE A 113 -4.91 11.54 7.33
CA ILE A 113 -6.33 11.30 7.04
C ILE A 113 -7.15 12.55 7.28
N ARG A 114 -6.90 13.30 8.36
CA ARG A 114 -7.59 14.56 8.61
C ARG A 114 -7.32 15.59 7.51
N VAL A 115 -6.10 15.66 6.97
CA VAL A 115 -5.77 16.52 5.83
C VAL A 115 -6.50 16.05 4.57
N PHE A 116 -6.48 14.74 4.26
CA PHE A 116 -7.21 14.15 3.16
C PHE A 116 -8.70 14.47 3.23
N LEU A 117 -9.35 14.18 4.37
CA LEU A 117 -10.78 14.41 4.59
C LEU A 117 -11.16 15.89 4.52
N ARG A 118 -10.27 16.80 4.92
CA ARG A 118 -10.48 18.24 4.74
C ARG A 118 -10.41 18.63 3.27
N SER A 119 -9.41 18.14 2.54
CA SER A 119 -9.27 18.43 1.11
C SER A 119 -10.40 17.84 0.26
N ALA A 120 -10.94 16.66 0.64
CA ALA A 120 -12.03 16.01 -0.06
C ALA A 120 -13.40 16.67 0.19
N ARG A 121 -13.53 17.49 1.23
CA ARG A 121 -14.74 18.29 1.51
C ARG A 121 -14.75 19.64 0.78
N LEU A 122 -13.60 20.15 0.36
CA LEU A 122 -13.47 21.45 -0.30
C LEU A 122 -13.70 21.36 -1.82
N ASP A 123 -13.67 20.15 -2.39
CA ASP A 123 -13.94 19.87 -3.81
C ASP A 123 -15.43 19.51 -4.10
N ARG A 124 -16.36 19.85 -3.18
CA ARG A 124 -17.82 19.76 -3.37
C ARG A 124 -18.46 21.14 -3.27
#